data_AF-A0A7C7X0Y6-F1
#
_entry.id   AF-A0A7C7X0Y6-F1
#
_cell.length_a   1.000
_cell.length_b   1.000
_cell.length_c   1.000
_cell.angle_alpha   90.00
_cell.angle_beta   90.00
_cell.angle_gamma   90.00
#
_symmetry.space_group_name_H-M   'P 1'
#
loop_
_entity.id
_entity.type
_entity.pdbx_description
1 polymer ?
#
loop_
_entity_poly.entity_id
_entity_poly.type
_entity_poly.pdbx_seq_one_letter_code
_entity_poly.pdbx_strand_id
1 'polypeptide(L)'
;MFEITKSDLAGRIGILHSNHGKIETPAYVPVIHPVKQTIPAKKIKQMGFDLVITNAYITMKRHGETAIKKGIHGIIDYDGAVMTDSGGYQVLEYGDVDVSPTDMAEFEKKIMTDFAIPLDKPTGYGLSKKKAKSYVDQTLKVAKKTL
;
A
#
# COMPACT_ATOMS: atom_id res chain seq x y z
N MET A 1 -3.07 7.87 13.52
CA MET A 1 -3.66 9.18 13.90
C MET A 1 -3.30 10.19 12.82
N PHE A 2 -4.20 11.10 12.48
CA PHE A 2 -3.95 12.18 11.50
C PHE A 2 -4.42 13.51 12.07
N GLU A 3 -3.56 14.52 12.03
CA GLU A 3 -3.80 15.85 12.59
C GLU A 3 -3.59 16.91 11.51
N ILE A 4 -4.50 17.90 11.41
CA ILE A 4 -4.36 19.03 10.48
C ILE A 4 -3.67 20.17 11.21
N THR A 5 -2.58 20.68 10.65
CA THR A 5 -1.81 21.80 11.23
C THR A 5 -2.12 23.13 10.55
N LYS A 6 -2.38 23.11 9.24
CA LYS A 6 -2.79 24.27 8.44
C LYS A 6 -3.75 23.83 7.33
N SER A 7 -4.60 24.75 6.88
CA SER A 7 -5.50 24.51 5.75
C SER A 7 -5.67 25.76 4.90
N ASP A 8 -5.89 25.56 3.61
CA ASP A 8 -6.34 26.60 2.67
C ASP A 8 -7.29 25.97 1.65
N LEU A 9 -8.48 26.55 1.49
CA LEU A 9 -9.61 25.94 0.76
C LEU A 9 -9.85 24.47 1.19
N ALA A 10 -9.72 23.52 0.27
CA ALA A 10 -9.81 22.08 0.53
C ALA A 10 -8.43 21.42 0.76
N GLY A 11 -7.34 22.17 0.65
CA GLY A 11 -5.98 21.72 0.90
C GLY A 11 -5.65 21.75 2.40
N ARG A 12 -4.75 20.85 2.82
CA ARG A 12 -4.33 20.73 4.21
C ARG A 12 -2.88 20.29 4.33
N ILE A 13 -2.16 20.93 5.25
CA ILE A 13 -0.92 20.41 5.83
C ILE A 13 -1.31 19.66 7.09
N GLY A 14 -0.75 18.48 7.27
CA GLY A 14 -1.06 17.66 8.43
C GLY A 14 0.01 16.63 8.74
N ILE A 15 -0.05 16.06 9.92
CA ILE A 15 0.86 15.03 10.40
C ILE A 15 0.12 13.69 10.45
N LEU A 16 0.60 12.73 9.68
CA LEU A 16 0.18 11.34 9.74
C LEU A 16 1.17 10.57 10.62
N HIS A 17 0.64 9.85 11.62
CA HIS A 17 1.44 9.04 12.54
C HIS A 17 1.37 7.57 12.15
N SER A 18 2.53 6.93 12.02
CA SER A 18 2.70 5.47 11.89
C SER A 18 3.49 4.90 13.07
N ASN A 19 3.67 3.57 13.10
CA ASN A 19 4.53 2.93 14.09
C ASN A 19 6.02 3.23 13.85
N HIS A 20 6.37 3.71 12.65
CA HIS A 20 7.74 4.01 12.22
C HIS A 20 8.01 5.50 12.01
N GLY A 21 7.19 6.38 12.60
CA GLY A 21 7.45 7.81 12.66
C GLY A 21 6.27 8.69 12.25
N LYS A 22 6.58 9.96 11.99
CA LYS A 22 5.62 10.99 11.57
C LYS A 22 5.88 11.34 10.11
N ILE A 23 4.82 11.58 9.37
CA ILE A 23 4.86 11.96 7.97
C ILE A 23 4.12 13.30 7.83
N GLU A 24 4.81 14.34 7.37
CA GLU A 24 4.15 15.58 6.98
C GLU A 24 3.46 15.41 5.62
N THR A 25 2.20 15.83 5.54
CA THR A 25 1.38 15.83 4.33
C THR A 25 1.19 17.25 3.83
N PRO A 26 1.08 17.50 2.51
CA PRO A 26 1.09 16.52 1.42
C PRO A 26 2.44 15.83 1.24
N ALA A 27 2.43 14.50 1.07
CA ALA A 27 3.64 13.69 0.95
C ALA A 27 3.75 13.09 -0.45
N TYR A 28 4.96 13.10 -1.01
CA TYR A 28 5.30 12.25 -2.16
C TYR A 28 5.80 10.89 -1.64
N VAL A 29 5.29 9.80 -2.21
CA VAL A 29 5.55 8.45 -1.73
C VAL A 29 6.26 7.64 -2.83
N PRO A 30 7.59 7.45 -2.75
CA PRO A 30 8.32 6.65 -3.71
C PRO A 30 7.90 5.18 -3.70
N VAL A 31 7.80 4.59 -4.90
CA VAL A 31 7.59 3.14 -5.04
C VAL A 31 8.93 2.41 -4.92
N ILE A 32 9.00 1.42 -4.04
CA ILE A 32 10.14 0.50 -3.91
C ILE A 32 9.69 -0.88 -4.38
N HIS A 33 10.37 -1.41 -5.39
CA HIS A 33 10.09 -2.77 -5.86
C HIS A 33 10.76 -3.79 -4.92
N PRO A 34 10.02 -4.74 -4.33
CA PRO A 34 10.53 -5.62 -3.26
C PRO A 34 11.51 -6.71 -3.75
N VAL A 35 11.99 -6.64 -4.99
CA VAL A 35 12.85 -7.66 -5.61
C VAL A 35 14.01 -7.00 -6.31
N LYS A 36 13.73 -6.00 -7.16
CA LYS A 36 14.73 -5.31 -7.95
C LYS A 36 14.58 -3.80 -7.77
N GLN A 37 15.44 -3.24 -6.92
CA GLN A 37 15.45 -1.83 -6.62
C GLN A 37 16.75 -1.19 -7.11
N THR A 38 16.64 -0.23 -8.02
CA THR A 38 17.82 0.48 -8.60
C THR A 38 18.42 1.47 -7.63
N ILE A 39 17.59 2.23 -6.90
CA ILE A 39 18.02 3.20 -5.89
C ILE A 39 17.83 2.57 -4.51
N PRO A 40 18.91 2.26 -3.76
CA PRO A 40 18.81 1.65 -2.43
C PRO A 40 17.83 2.39 -1.52
N ALA A 41 17.00 1.66 -0.78
CA ALA A 41 15.98 2.24 0.09
C ALA A 41 16.57 3.21 1.14
N LYS A 42 17.75 2.89 1.69
CA LYS A 42 18.52 3.80 2.55
C LYS A 42 18.86 5.15 1.90
N LYS A 43 19.17 5.18 0.60
CA LYS A 43 19.39 6.45 -0.12
C LYS A 43 18.09 7.24 -0.29
N ILE A 44 16.97 6.55 -0.52
CA ILE A 44 15.64 7.17 -0.57
C ILE A 44 15.33 7.82 0.79
N LYS A 45 15.60 7.13 1.91
CA LYS A 45 15.46 7.71 3.25
C LYS A 45 16.32 8.95 3.45
N GLN A 46 17.60 8.89 3.02
CA GLN A 46 18.53 10.04 3.10
C GLN A 46 18.09 11.25 2.29
N MET A 47 17.26 11.07 1.26
CA MET A 47 16.66 12.17 0.50
C MET A 47 15.51 12.86 1.24
N GLY A 48 15.12 12.39 2.42
CA GLY A 48 14.07 12.97 3.25
C GLY A 48 12.68 12.36 3.03
N PHE A 49 12.58 11.20 2.38
CA PHE A 49 11.32 10.47 2.31
C PHE A 49 11.10 9.71 3.60
N ASP A 50 10.00 10.00 4.30
CA ASP A 50 9.62 9.31 5.54
C ASP A 50 8.63 8.17 5.32
N LEU A 51 8.02 8.11 4.12
CA LEU A 51 7.06 7.10 3.70
C LEU A 51 7.38 6.60 2.29
N VAL A 52 7.33 5.28 2.12
CA VAL A 52 7.45 4.60 0.82
C VAL A 52 6.28 3.65 0.62
N ILE A 53 6.04 3.25 -0.63
CA ILE A 53 5.07 2.21 -0.97
C ILE A 53 5.75 1.04 -1.65
N THR A 54 5.33 -0.18 -1.33
CA THR A 54 5.75 -1.39 -2.03
C THR A 54 4.54 -2.29 -2.32
N ASN A 55 4.74 -3.43 -2.97
CA ASN A 55 3.64 -4.30 -3.39
C ASN A 55 3.62 -5.59 -2.57
N ALA A 56 2.57 -5.77 -1.76
CA ALA A 56 2.37 -6.94 -0.91
C ALA A 56 2.17 -8.22 -1.73
N TYR A 57 1.48 -8.15 -2.87
CA TYR A 57 1.27 -9.32 -3.73
C TYR A 57 2.58 -9.90 -4.30
N ILE A 58 3.45 -9.03 -4.84
CA ILE A 58 4.78 -9.43 -5.30
C ILE A 58 5.60 -9.95 -4.13
N THR A 59 5.53 -9.30 -2.97
CA THR A 59 6.23 -9.74 -1.75
C THR A 59 5.78 -11.13 -1.32
N MET A 60 4.48 -11.40 -1.32
CA MET A 60 3.90 -12.72 -1.01
C MET A 60 4.42 -13.78 -1.97
N LYS A 61 4.34 -13.54 -3.29
CA LYS A 61 4.75 -14.52 -4.30
C LYS A 61 6.27 -14.75 -4.33
N ARG A 62 7.10 -13.78 -3.94
CA ARG A 62 8.57 -13.85 -4.05
C ARG A 62 9.28 -14.19 -2.75
N HIS A 63 8.74 -13.76 -1.61
CA HIS A 63 9.37 -13.90 -0.30
C HIS A 63 8.56 -14.76 0.67
N GLY A 64 7.23 -14.78 0.55
CA GLY A 64 6.34 -15.65 1.32
C GLY A 64 6.64 -15.64 2.82
N GLU A 65 7.02 -16.79 3.38
CA GLU A 65 7.39 -16.92 4.80
C GLU A 65 8.56 -16.02 5.22
N THR A 66 9.51 -15.74 4.33
CA THR A 66 10.65 -14.87 4.66
C THR A 66 10.17 -13.46 5.00
N ALA A 67 9.15 -12.97 4.28
CA ALA A 67 8.54 -11.67 4.57
C ALA A 67 7.79 -11.67 5.90
N ILE A 68 7.10 -12.78 6.23
CA ILE A 68 6.42 -12.93 7.53
C ILE A 68 7.45 -12.93 8.67
N LYS A 69 8.59 -13.59 8.50
CA LYS A 69 9.63 -13.66 9.54
C LYS A 69 10.40 -12.35 9.72
N LYS A 70 10.66 -11.61 8.64
CA LYS A 70 11.46 -10.38 8.66
C LYS A 70 10.66 -9.09 8.78
N GLY A 71 9.36 -9.12 8.47
CA GLY A 71 8.56 -7.93 8.22
C GLY A 71 8.91 -7.26 6.88
N ILE A 72 8.03 -6.38 6.40
CA ILE A 72 8.20 -5.72 5.11
C ILE A 72 9.43 -4.79 5.10
N HIS A 73 9.69 -4.10 6.20
CA HIS A 73 10.85 -3.22 6.41
C HIS A 73 12.17 -3.97 6.21
N GLY A 74 12.26 -5.20 6.71
CA GLY A 74 13.42 -6.07 6.51
C GLY A 74 13.54 -6.64 5.10
N ILE A 75 12.43 -6.74 4.35
CA ILE A 75 12.45 -7.15 2.93
C ILE A 75 12.99 -6.03 2.05
N ILE A 76 12.61 -4.78 2.30
CA ILE A 76 13.01 -3.64 1.47
C ILE A 76 14.19 -2.84 2.03
N ASP A 77 14.74 -3.22 3.19
CA ASP A 77 15.84 -2.53 3.90
C ASP A 77 15.55 -1.04 4.14
N TYR A 78 14.36 -0.76 4.68
CA TYR A 78 13.86 0.59 4.94
C TYR A 78 13.32 0.71 6.37
N ASP A 79 13.74 1.75 7.08
CA ASP A 79 13.46 1.97 8.51
C ASP A 79 12.38 3.05 8.77
N GLY A 80 11.87 3.70 7.72
CA GLY A 80 10.72 4.60 7.81
C GLY A 80 9.38 3.87 7.65
N ALA A 81 8.31 4.65 7.47
CA ALA A 81 6.96 4.11 7.28
C ALA A 81 6.81 3.40 5.93
N VAL A 82 6.12 2.25 5.91
CA VAL A 82 5.87 1.48 4.69
C VAL A 82 4.38 1.28 4.47
N MET A 83 3.92 1.73 3.31
CA MET A 83 2.61 1.42 2.75
C MET A 83 2.74 0.20 1.83
N THR A 84 1.72 -0.66 1.81
CA THR A 84 1.67 -1.78 0.87
C THR A 84 0.44 -1.71 0.00
N ASP A 85 0.64 -1.85 -1.30
CA ASP A 85 -0.42 -2.13 -2.27
C ASP A 85 -0.68 -3.64 -2.33
N SER A 86 -1.93 -4.04 -2.18
CA SER A 86 -2.41 -5.44 -2.25
C SER A 86 -2.35 -6.03 -3.65
N GLY A 87 -2.08 -5.21 -4.67
CA GLY A 87 -1.93 -5.64 -6.05
C GLY A 87 -3.22 -5.56 -6.86
N GLY A 88 -4.14 -4.66 -6.48
CA GLY A 88 -5.32 -4.33 -7.27
C GLY A 88 -4.96 -3.85 -8.68
N TYR A 89 -3.80 -3.23 -8.87
CA TYR A 89 -3.29 -2.85 -10.19
C TYR A 89 -3.01 -4.06 -11.09
N GLN A 90 -2.49 -5.16 -10.57
CA GLN A 90 -2.26 -6.40 -11.33
C GLN A 90 -3.58 -7.01 -11.82
N VAL A 91 -4.70 -6.78 -11.12
CA VAL A 91 -6.04 -7.17 -11.61
C VAL A 91 -6.42 -6.39 -12.89
N LEU A 92 -5.98 -5.15 -13.06
CA LEU A 92 -6.21 -4.39 -14.31
C LEU A 92 -5.39 -4.93 -15.48
N GLU A 93 -4.13 -5.23 -15.25
CA GLU A 93 -3.22 -5.64 -16.32
C GLU A 93 -3.39 -7.10 -16.72
N TYR A 94 -3.63 -7.98 -15.75
CA TYR A 94 -3.64 -9.44 -15.95
C TYR A 94 -5.01 -10.10 -15.73
N GLY A 95 -6.02 -9.31 -15.33
CA GLY A 95 -7.42 -9.75 -15.20
C GLY A 95 -7.78 -10.38 -13.85
N ASP A 96 -6.84 -11.01 -13.14
CA ASP A 96 -7.06 -11.55 -11.80
C ASP A 96 -5.76 -11.66 -10.98
N VAL A 97 -5.89 -11.73 -9.66
CA VAL A 97 -4.81 -12.11 -8.74
C VAL A 97 -5.19 -13.39 -8.01
N ASP A 98 -4.26 -14.33 -7.99
CA ASP A 98 -4.41 -15.61 -7.30
C ASP A 98 -4.15 -15.46 -5.78
N VAL A 99 -5.04 -14.71 -5.11
CA VAL A 99 -5.12 -14.55 -3.65
C VAL A 99 -6.50 -14.01 -3.25
N SER A 100 -7.07 -14.51 -2.15
CA SER A 100 -8.32 -13.96 -1.64
C SER A 100 -8.07 -12.62 -0.91
N PRO A 101 -9.05 -11.69 -0.88
CA PRO A 101 -8.88 -10.42 -0.17
C PRO A 101 -8.57 -10.57 1.33
N THR A 102 -9.15 -11.59 1.99
CA THR A 102 -8.92 -11.86 3.41
C THR A 102 -7.52 -12.41 3.65
N ASP A 103 -7.04 -13.31 2.77
CA ASP A 103 -5.67 -13.84 2.88
C ASP A 103 -4.64 -12.73 2.62
N MET A 104 -4.95 -11.81 1.70
CA MET A 104 -4.07 -10.69 1.43
C MET A 104 -3.97 -9.73 2.62
N ALA A 105 -5.12 -9.35 3.21
CA ALA A 105 -5.14 -8.51 4.40
C ALA A 105 -4.39 -9.18 5.59
N GLU A 106 -4.58 -10.48 5.78
CA GLU A 106 -3.88 -11.24 6.82
C GLU A 106 -2.36 -11.31 6.55
N PHE A 107 -1.94 -11.42 5.29
CA PHE A 107 -0.53 -11.37 4.91
C PHE A 107 0.07 -9.98 5.17
N GLU A 108 -0.61 -8.90 4.77
CA GLU A 108 -0.18 -7.52 5.03
C GLU A 108 0.02 -7.26 6.53
N LYS A 109 -0.88 -7.78 7.36
CA LYS A 109 -0.74 -7.75 8.83
C LYS A 109 0.47 -8.54 9.31
N LYS A 110 0.67 -9.75 8.80
CA LYS A 110 1.80 -10.63 9.18
C LYS A 110 3.17 -10.08 8.80
N ILE A 111 3.26 -9.29 7.72
CA ILE A 111 4.50 -8.59 7.35
C ILE A 111 4.66 -7.23 8.05
N MET A 112 3.75 -6.87 8.96
CA MET A 112 3.82 -5.65 9.76
C MET A 112 3.89 -4.35 8.92
N THR A 113 3.09 -4.27 7.84
CA THR A 113 2.94 -3.01 7.09
C THR A 113 2.40 -1.90 7.99
N ASP A 114 2.81 -0.64 7.78
CA ASP A 114 2.25 0.50 8.52
C ASP A 114 0.89 0.90 7.98
N PHE A 115 0.73 0.82 6.66
CA PHE A 115 -0.48 1.20 5.95
C PHE A 115 -0.83 0.12 4.92
N ALA A 116 -1.75 -0.77 5.29
CA ALA A 116 -2.30 -1.79 4.40
C ALA A 116 -3.34 -1.18 3.46
N ILE A 117 -3.35 -1.61 2.19
CA ILE A 117 -4.38 -1.22 1.22
C ILE A 117 -5.20 -2.45 0.89
N PRO A 118 -6.52 -2.47 1.16
CA PRO A 118 -7.35 -3.64 0.86
C PRO A 118 -7.34 -3.96 -0.62
N LEU A 119 -7.54 -5.24 -0.97
CA LEU A 119 -7.59 -5.71 -2.36
C LEU A 119 -8.86 -5.20 -3.07
N ASP A 120 -8.82 -3.95 -3.50
CA ASP A 120 -9.89 -3.28 -4.20
C ASP A 120 -9.89 -3.64 -5.69
N LYS A 121 -11.03 -3.34 -6.35
CA LYS A 121 -11.16 -3.52 -7.78
C LYS A 121 -11.15 -2.16 -8.46
N PRO A 122 -10.00 -1.74 -9.02
CA PRO A 122 -9.91 -0.45 -9.68
C PRO A 122 -10.86 -0.37 -10.87
N THR A 123 -11.54 0.76 -10.98
CA THR A 123 -12.53 1.04 -12.02
C THR A 123 -11.86 1.82 -13.15
N GLY A 124 -11.53 1.12 -14.24
CA GLY A 124 -10.89 1.73 -15.41
C GLY A 124 -11.77 2.73 -16.17
N TYR A 125 -11.12 3.58 -16.95
CA TYR A 125 -11.79 4.55 -17.82
C TYR A 125 -12.60 3.86 -18.93
N GLY A 126 -13.72 4.46 -19.34
CA GLY A 126 -14.56 3.96 -20.44
C GLY A 126 -15.50 2.80 -20.07
N LEU A 127 -15.54 2.35 -18.82
CA LEU A 127 -16.48 1.33 -18.36
C LEU A 127 -17.92 1.85 -18.32
N SER A 128 -18.88 0.99 -18.64
CA SER A 128 -20.30 1.33 -18.49
C SER A 128 -20.65 1.56 -17.02
N LYS A 129 -21.64 2.43 -16.75
CA LYS A 129 -22.14 2.70 -15.39
C LYS A 129 -22.47 1.41 -14.63
N LYS A 130 -23.08 0.42 -15.30
CA LYS A 130 -23.41 -0.88 -14.71
C LYS A 130 -22.16 -1.63 -14.24
N LYS A 131 -21.10 -1.65 -15.06
CA LYS A 131 -19.84 -2.32 -14.74
C LYS A 131 -19.09 -1.59 -13.63
N ALA A 132 -18.99 -0.27 -13.71
CA ALA A 132 -18.39 0.57 -12.68
C ALA A 132 -19.09 0.37 -11.32
N LYS A 133 -20.43 0.38 -11.29
CA LYS A 133 -21.19 0.10 -10.07
C LYS A 133 -20.86 -1.28 -9.49
N SER A 134 -20.76 -2.31 -10.33
CA SER A 134 -20.39 -3.65 -9.87
C SER A 134 -19.01 -3.71 -9.22
N TYR A 135 -18.04 -2.92 -9.70
CA TYR A 135 -16.68 -2.90 -9.15
C TYR A 135 -16.64 -2.15 -7.81
N VAL A 136 -17.38 -1.05 -7.70
CA VAL A 136 -17.58 -0.35 -6.42
C VAL A 136 -18.26 -1.26 -5.41
N ASP A 137 -19.36 -1.93 -5.78
CA ASP A 137 -20.07 -2.86 -4.90
C ASP A 137 -19.15 -4.01 -4.42
N GLN A 138 -18.28 -4.51 -5.29
CA GLN A 138 -17.28 -5.53 -4.93
C GLN A 138 -16.24 -4.98 -3.95
N THR A 139 -15.66 -3.82 -4.24
CA THR A 139 -14.68 -3.15 -3.39
C THR A 139 -15.25 -2.87 -1.99
N LEU A 140 -16.50 -2.39 -1.90
CA LEU A 140 -17.18 -2.18 -0.62
C LEU A 140 -17.36 -3.47 0.18
N LYS A 141 -17.65 -4.60 -0.49
CA LYS A 141 -17.74 -5.92 0.17
C LYS A 141 -16.38 -6.38 0.68
N VAL A 142 -15.30 -6.12 -0.08
CA VAL A 142 -13.94 -6.45 0.35
C VAL A 142 -13.57 -5.62 1.56
N ALA A 143 -13.69 -4.29 1.49
CA ALA A 143 -13.34 -3.39 2.59
C ALA A 143 -14.04 -3.79 3.91
N LYS A 144 -15.33 -4.13 3.86
CA LYS A 144 -16.07 -4.60 5.05
C LYS A 144 -15.57 -5.91 5.66
N LYS A 145 -14.89 -6.75 4.88
CA LYS A 145 -14.35 -8.04 5.33
C LYS A 145 -12.91 -7.96 5.81
N THR A 146 -12.17 -6.93 5.40
CA THR A 146 -10.72 -6.82 5.59
C THR A 146 -10.30 -5.69 6.54
N LEU A 147 -11.23 -4.78 6.88
CA LEU A 147 -11.08 -3.82 7.97
C LEU A 147 -11.29 -4.51 9.32
#